data_AF-A0A6L7PX34-F1
#
_entry.id   AF-A0A6L7PX34-F1
#
_cell.length_a   1.000
_cell.length_b   1.000
_cell.length_c   1.000
_cell.angle_alpha   90.00
_cell.angle_beta   90.00
_cell.angle_gamma   90.00
#
_symmetry.space_group_name_H-M   'P 1'
#
loop_
_entity.id
_entity.type
_entity.pdbx_description
1 polymer ?
#
loop_
_entity_poly.entity_id
_entity_poly.type
_entity_poly.pdbx_seq_one_letter_code
_entity_poly.pdbx_strand_id
1 'polypeptide(L)' 'MCRSIKTLRRNDEPASDDEVRAAALQFVRKISGYRQPSRANAPAFDQAVDDVALAARALLDSLNTPTPAR' A
#
# COMPACT_ATOMS: atom_id res chain seq x y z
N MET A 1 -13.41 13.03 -3.00
CA MET A 1 -12.13 13.54 -2.49
C MET A 1 -11.25 12.34 -2.16
N CYS A 2 -10.30 12.01 -3.03
CA CYS A 2 -9.36 10.91 -2.81
C CYS A 2 -8.42 11.32 -1.67
N ARG A 3 -8.23 10.45 -0.67
CA ARG A 3 -7.25 10.74 0.40
C ARG A 3 -5.86 10.61 -0.21
N SER A 4 -4.96 11.54 0.13
CA SER A 4 -3.56 11.46 -0.25
C SER A 4 -2.95 10.15 0.26
N ILE A 5 -2.07 9.54 -0.54
CA ILE A 5 -1.29 8.37 -0.14
C ILE A 5 -0.31 8.83 0.95
N LYS A 6 -0.31 8.16 2.11
CA LYS A 6 0.57 8.51 3.23
C LYS A 6 1.96 7.90 3.02
N THR A 7 3.00 8.65 3.36
CA THR A 7 4.37 8.14 3.45
C THR A 7 4.50 7.24 4.68
N LEU A 8 4.86 5.97 4.47
CA LEU A 8 4.91 4.95 5.53
C LEU A 8 6.31 4.67 6.08
N ARG A 9 7.37 5.12 5.39
CA ARG A 9 8.75 5.02 5.87
C ARG A 9 8.95 5.94 7.07
N ARG A 10 9.14 5.36 8.26
CA ARG A 10 9.42 6.07 9.53
C ARG A 10 10.69 5.50 10.13
N ASN A 11 11.40 6.32 10.93
CA ASN A 11 12.68 5.92 11.53
C ASN A 11 12.50 5.10 12.81
N ASP A 12 11.40 5.30 13.55
CA ASP A 12 11.21 4.72 14.88
C ASP A 12 10.35 3.44 14.89
N GLU A 13 9.43 3.28 13.94
CA GLU A 13 8.47 2.17 13.95
C GLU A 13 8.17 1.67 12.53
N PRO A 14 8.16 0.34 12.30
CA PRO A 14 7.72 -0.23 11.03
C PRO A 14 6.24 0.07 10.79
N ALA A 15 5.88 0.30 9.52
CA ALA A 15 4.48 0.53 9.15
C ALA A 15 3.64 -0.72 9.38
N SER A 16 2.48 -0.56 10.02
CA SER A 16 1.55 -1.66 10.24
C SER A 16 0.91 -2.14 8.93
N ASP A 17 0.47 -3.40 8.91
CA ASP A 17 -0.17 -4.01 7.73
C ASP A 17 -1.42 -3.24 7.29
N ASP A 18 -2.19 -2.73 8.25
CA ASP A 18 -3.37 -1.89 7.98
C ASP A 18 -3.01 -0.58 7.27
N GLU A 19 -1.90 0.04 7.66
CA GLU A 19 -1.42 1.26 7.02
C GLU A 19 -0.92 1.01 5.60
N VAL A 20 -0.20 -0.10 5.40
CA VAL A 20 0.26 -0.54 4.07
C VAL A 20 -0.93 -0.82 3.16
N ARG A 21 -1.92 -1.58 3.65
CA ARG A 21 -3.14 -1.89 2.89
C ARG A 21 -3.97 -0.64 2.59
N ALA A 22 -4.07 0.29 3.54
CA ALA A 22 -4.75 1.56 3.32
C ALA A 22 -4.05 2.42 2.24
N ALA A 23 -2.71 2.43 2.22
CA ALA A 23 -1.93 3.12 1.19
C ALA A 23 -2.12 2.46 -0.19
N ALA A 24 -2.05 1.13 -0.26
CA ALA A 24 -2.31 0.36 -1.47
C ALA A 24 -3.72 0.65 -2.03
N LEU A 25 -4.74 0.68 -1.17
CA LEU A 25 -6.10 1.04 -1.56
C LEU A 25 -6.17 2.43 -2.21
N GLN A 26 -5.52 3.44 -1.63
CA GLN A 26 -5.53 4.78 -2.22
C GLN A 26 -4.77 4.83 -3.55
N PHE A 27 -3.67 4.08 -3.68
CA PHE A 27 -2.91 3.96 -4.92
C PHE A 27 -3.77 3.36 -6.04
N VAL A 28 -4.40 2.22 -5.79
CA VAL A 28 -5.27 1.56 -6.79
C VAL A 28 -6.45 2.46 -7.17
N ARG A 29 -7.07 3.17 -6.21
CA ARG A 29 -8.12 4.17 -6.52
C ARG A 29 -7.60 5.30 -7.41
N LYS A 30 -6.38 5.77 -7.15
CA LYS A 30 -5.78 6.88 -7.91
C LYS A 30 -5.48 6.48 -9.35
N ILE A 31 -4.98 5.27 -9.58
CA ILE A 31 -4.65 4.76 -10.93
C ILE A 31 -5.91 4.37 -11.69
N SER A 32 -6.81 3.61 -11.06
CA SER A 32 -8.02 3.13 -11.73
C SER A 32 -9.06 4.22 -11.98
N GLY A 33 -9.00 5.33 -11.24
CA GLY A 33 -10.05 6.35 -11.24
C GLY A 33 -11.34 5.91 -10.52
N TYR A 34 -11.38 4.68 -9.98
CA TYR A 34 -12.54 4.19 -9.25
C TYR A 34 -12.55 4.74 -7.83
N ARG A 35 -13.67 5.38 -7.47
CA ARG A 35 -13.98 5.65 -6.06
C ARG A 35 -14.63 4.43 -5.39
N GLN A 36 -15.47 3.73 -6.14
CA GLN A 36 -16.09 2.47 -5.80
C GLN A 36 -16.17 1.64 -7.09
N PRO A 37 -15.53 0.47 -7.16
CA PRO A 37 -15.62 -0.39 -8.34
C PRO A 37 -17.04 -0.94 -8.50
N SER A 38 -17.44 -1.26 -9.73
CA SER A 38 -18.67 -2.01 -10.00
C SER A 38 -18.55 -3.45 -9.48
N ARG A 39 -19.67 -4.15 -9.31
CA ARG A 39 -19.66 -5.56 -8.86
C ARG A 39 -18.82 -6.47 -9.77
N ALA A 40 -18.79 -6.19 -11.07
CA ALA A 40 -17.99 -6.95 -12.03
C ALA A 40 -16.48 -6.71 -11.87
N ASN A 41 -16.06 -5.49 -11.49
CA ASN A 41 -14.65 -5.11 -11.39
C ASN A 41 -14.11 -5.20 -9.96
N ALA A 42 -14.98 -5.41 -8.96
CA ALA A 42 -14.57 -5.54 -7.56
C ALA A 42 -13.50 -6.63 -7.34
N PRO A 43 -13.60 -7.84 -7.93
CA PRO A 43 -12.56 -8.86 -7.74
C PRO A 43 -11.19 -8.42 -8.26
N ALA A 44 -11.14 -7.80 -9.44
CA ALA A 44 -9.88 -7.31 -10.01
C ALA A 44 -9.31 -6.12 -9.22
N PHE A 45 -10.20 -5.25 -8.72
CA PHE A 45 -9.81 -4.11 -7.89
C PHE A 45 -9.23 -4.56 -6.56
N ASP A 46 -9.91 -5.49 -5.87
CA ASP A 46 -9.49 -6.00 -4.56
C ASP A 46 -8.17 -6.78 -4.68
N GLN A 47 -8.03 -7.61 -5.72
CA GLN A 47 -6.76 -8.31 -6.00
C GLN A 47 -5.61 -7.33 -6.21
N ALA A 48 -5.82 -6.27 -7.00
CA ALA A 48 -4.79 -5.26 -7.22
C ALA A 48 -4.39 -4.54 -5.92
N VAL A 49 -5.33 -4.33 -4.99
CA VAL A 49 -5.01 -3.74 -3.68
C VAL A 49 -4.14 -4.67 -2.86
N ASP A 50 -4.45 -5.96 -2.83
CA ASP A 50 -3.68 -6.94 -2.06
C ASP A 50 -2.27 -7.15 -2.66
N ASP A 51 -2.14 -7.21 -3.98
CA ASP A 51 -0.85 -7.31 -4.67
C ASP A 51 0.05 -6.11 -4.39
N VAL A 52 -0.52 -4.89 -4.46
CA VAL A 52 0.22 -3.66 -4.15
C VAL A 52 0.58 -3.59 -2.66
N ALA A 53 -0.28 -4.08 -1.77
CA ALA A 53 0.02 -4.13 -0.33
C ALA A 53 1.20 -5.06 -0.05
N LEU A 54 1.23 -6.25 -0.67
CA LEU A 54 2.34 -7.20 -0.55
C LEU A 54 3.64 -6.60 -1.08
N ALA A 55 3.62 -5.99 -2.28
CA ALA A 55 4.79 -5.36 -2.86
C ALA A 55 5.30 -4.18 -2.00
N ALA A 56 4.39 -3.35 -1.49
CA ALA A 56 4.73 -2.23 -0.62
C ALA A 56 5.30 -2.72 0.72
N ARG A 57 4.79 -3.82 1.28
CA ARG A 57 5.33 -4.40 2.51
C ARG A 57 6.75 -4.91 2.31
N ALA A 58 6.98 -5.70 1.26
CA ALA A 58 8.32 -6.19 0.92
C ALA A 58 9.32 -5.04 0.70
N LEU A 59 8.89 -3.96 0.03
CA LEU A 59 9.69 -2.76 -0.12
C LEU A 59 10.05 -2.15 1.24
N LEU A 60 9.06 -1.91 2.10
CA LEU A 60 9.31 -1.31 3.42
C LEU A 60 10.21 -2.19 4.29
N ASP A 61 10.02 -3.51 4.28
CA ASP A 61 10.86 -4.46 5.01
C ASP A 61 12.32 -4.42 4.50
N SER A 62 12.52 -4.39 3.17
CA SER A 62 13.87 -4.27 2.61
C SER A 62 14.56 -2.94 2.95
N LEU A 63 13.80 -1.84 2.96
CA LEU A 63 14.30 -0.50 3.31
C LEU A 63 14.54 -0.33 4.81
N ASN A 64 13.83 -1.10 5.65
CA ASN A 64 13.95 -1.09 7.11
C ASN A 64 15.03 -2.05 7.63
N THR A 65 15.79 -2.73 6.75
CA THR A 65 16.97 -3.47 7.19
C THR A 65 17.97 -2.46 7.76
N PRO A 66 18.24 -2.43 9.09
CA PRO A 66 19.39 -1.70 9.56
C PRO A 66 20.60 -2.33 8.88
N THR A 67 21.26 -1.57 8.02
CA THR A 67 22.61 -1.90 7.55
C THR A 67 23.39 -2.43 8.76
N PRO A 68 23.90 -3.67 8.76
CA PRO A 68 24.79 -4.09 9.82
C PRO A 68 25.96 -3.12 9.79
N ALA A 69 26.10 -2.33 10.85
CA ALA A 69 27.23 -1.43 11.02
C ALA A 69 28.50 -2.29 10.86
N ARG A 70 29.28 -1.98 9.82
CA ARG A 70 30.63 -2.51 9.67
C ARG A 70 31.59 -1.64 10.46
#